data_AF-A0A430LEZ1-F1
#
_entry.id   AF-A0A430LEZ1-F1
#
_cell.length_a   1.000
_cell.length_b   1.000
_cell.length_c   1.000
_cell.angle_alpha   90.00
_cell.angle_beta   90.00
_cell.angle_gamma   90.00
#
_symmetry.space_group_name_H-M   'P 1'
#
loop_
_entity.id
_entity.type
_entity.pdbx_description
1 polymer ?
#
loop_
_entity_poly.entity_id
_entity_poly.type
_entity_poly.pdbx_seq_one_letter_code
_entity_poly.pdbx_strand_id
1 'polypeptide(L)'
;MPSFTKTILLALAPFAAASPLATRQSGFSGSTQNGLDGACKDVTVIFARGTSEGGNVGTVAGPPFFQALAKEIGSDRLAVQGVEYPADIGGIMNLGSDGGKKMVAIVEQAYKKCPNTKVVLSGYSQGAMLVHNAAKSLPAATTSKIAAVVTFGDPFKSQGFQGVPEGRCKVFCRSGDSVCSGSFVITAAHLQYGQDAQAAADFVAGNL
;
A
#
# COMPACT_ATOMS: atom_id res chain seq x y z
N MET A 1 -62.35 10.51 51.13
CA MET A 1 -61.07 9.86 51.53
C MET A 1 -60.51 9.15 50.29
N PRO A 2 -59.20 9.22 50.03
CA PRO A 2 -58.69 9.76 48.76
C PRO A 2 -58.45 8.74 47.64
N SER A 3 -58.47 9.28 46.42
CA SER A 3 -58.16 8.65 45.13
C SER A 3 -56.64 8.51 44.93
N PHE A 4 -56.18 7.35 44.47
CA PHE A 4 -54.78 7.11 44.10
C PHE A 4 -54.63 7.11 42.58
N THR A 5 -54.00 8.15 42.02
CA THR A 5 -53.59 8.19 40.62
C THR A 5 -52.17 7.66 40.51
N LYS A 6 -51.98 6.55 39.76
CA LYS A 6 -50.65 6.00 39.42
C LYS A 6 -50.11 6.72 38.19
N THR A 7 -49.03 7.47 38.36
CA THR A 7 -48.25 8.02 37.24
C THR A 7 -47.22 6.99 36.80
N ILE A 8 -47.32 6.52 35.56
CA ILE A 8 -46.32 5.66 34.91
C ILE A 8 -45.31 6.57 34.21
N LEU A 9 -44.05 6.58 34.68
CA LEU A 9 -42.93 7.18 33.95
C LEU A 9 -42.46 6.21 32.86
N LEU A 10 -42.62 6.58 31.59
CA LEU A 10 -41.89 5.94 30.49
C LEU A 10 -40.47 6.51 30.43
N ALA A 11 -39.47 5.66 30.65
CA ALA A 11 -38.07 5.99 30.39
C ALA A 11 -37.75 5.79 28.90
N LEU A 12 -37.43 6.87 28.19
CA LEU A 12 -36.89 6.84 26.83
C LEU A 12 -35.39 6.56 26.91
N ALA A 13 -34.96 5.37 26.47
CA ALA A 13 -33.55 5.07 26.28
C ALA A 13 -33.05 5.74 24.97
N PRO A 14 -31.91 6.44 24.97
CA PRO A 14 -31.34 7.00 23.75
C PRO A 14 -30.74 5.89 22.90
N PHE A 15 -31.16 5.82 21.63
CA PHE A 15 -30.49 5.02 20.61
C PHE A 15 -29.11 5.63 20.33
N ALA A 16 -28.04 4.96 20.73
CA ALA A 16 -26.70 5.28 20.28
C ALA A 16 -26.57 4.89 18.79
N ALA A 17 -26.53 5.88 17.90
CA ALA A 17 -26.25 5.66 16.49
C ALA A 17 -24.78 5.23 16.33
N ALA A 18 -24.55 3.98 15.93
CA ALA A 18 -23.23 3.53 15.52
C ALA A 18 -22.82 4.26 14.24
N SER A 19 -21.77 5.09 14.30
CA SER A 19 -21.21 5.71 13.11
C SER A 19 -20.65 4.64 12.15
N PRO A 20 -20.80 4.79 10.82
CA PRO A 20 -20.28 3.81 9.88
C PRO A 20 -18.75 3.77 9.91
N LEU A 21 -18.19 2.57 9.96
CA LEU A 21 -16.74 2.28 9.89
C LEU A 21 -16.02 2.86 8.67
N ALA A 22 -16.75 3.38 7.68
CA ALA A 22 -16.22 3.89 6.41
C ALA A 22 -15.26 5.08 6.57
N THR A 23 -15.38 5.88 7.64
CA THR A 23 -14.54 7.09 7.84
C THR A 23 -13.13 6.78 8.35
N ARG A 24 -12.84 5.53 8.77
CA ARG A 24 -11.51 5.18 9.31
C ARG A 24 -10.47 4.84 8.24
N GLN A 25 -10.90 4.67 6.98
CA GLN A 25 -10.05 4.26 5.86
C GLN A 25 -9.41 5.45 5.11
N SER A 26 -9.88 6.68 5.35
CA SER A 26 -9.40 7.89 4.67
C SER A 26 -8.06 8.43 5.18
N GLY A 27 -7.60 7.98 6.35
CA GLY A 27 -6.38 8.50 6.98
C GLY A 27 -5.07 7.87 6.49
N PHE A 28 -5.13 6.73 5.78
CA PHE A 28 -3.98 5.92 5.33
C PHE A 28 -2.85 5.70 6.36
N SER A 29 -3.12 5.89 7.65
CA SER A 29 -2.14 5.88 8.75
C SER A 29 -1.95 4.50 9.38
N GLY A 30 -2.91 3.60 9.17
CA GLY A 30 -2.88 2.23 9.69
C GLY A 30 -1.93 1.33 8.92
N SER A 31 -1.43 0.30 9.59
CA SER A 31 -0.55 -0.73 9.01
C SER A 31 -1.27 -1.75 8.13
N THR A 32 -2.59 -1.64 7.99
CA THR A 32 -3.42 -2.50 7.15
C THR A 32 -4.30 -1.65 6.22
N GLN A 33 -4.24 -1.93 4.93
CA GLN A 33 -5.03 -1.26 3.88
C GLN A 33 -5.64 -2.30 2.94
N ASN A 34 -6.98 -2.29 2.82
CA ASN A 34 -7.76 -3.20 1.97
C ASN A 34 -8.67 -2.42 1.01
N GLY A 35 -8.07 -1.50 0.26
CA GLY A 35 -8.79 -0.58 -0.63
C GLY A 35 -9.54 -1.28 -1.77
N LEU A 36 -9.12 -2.48 -2.17
CA LEU A 36 -9.83 -3.26 -3.19
C LEU A 36 -11.12 -3.90 -2.68
N ASP A 37 -11.45 -3.85 -1.39
CA ASP A 37 -12.76 -4.31 -0.88
C ASP A 37 -13.86 -3.28 -1.14
N GLY A 38 -13.48 -2.00 -1.25
CA GLY A 38 -14.40 -0.87 -1.46
C GLY A 38 -14.86 -0.66 -2.91
N ALA A 39 -15.41 0.53 -3.16
CA ALA A 39 -15.75 0.98 -4.52
C ALA A 39 -14.47 1.30 -5.32
N CYS A 40 -14.58 1.22 -6.66
CA CYS A 40 -13.46 1.56 -7.52
C CYS A 40 -13.01 3.01 -7.36
N LYS A 41 -11.69 3.18 -7.37
CA LYS A 41 -11.00 4.47 -7.28
C LYS A 41 -10.17 4.70 -8.54
N ASP A 42 -9.92 5.97 -8.85
CA ASP A 42 -9.14 6.37 -10.02
C ASP A 42 -7.73 5.79 -9.98
N VAL A 43 -7.14 5.70 -8.78
CA VAL A 43 -5.79 5.18 -8.55
C VAL A 43 -5.83 4.07 -7.50
N THR A 44 -5.15 2.96 -7.81
CA THR A 44 -4.94 1.87 -6.85
C THR A 44 -3.44 1.67 -6.65
N VAL A 45 -2.95 1.95 -5.44
CA VAL A 45 -1.60 1.57 -5.02
C VAL A 45 -1.65 0.15 -4.46
N ILE A 46 -0.88 -0.75 -5.05
CA ILE A 46 -0.65 -2.10 -4.51
C ILE A 46 0.72 -2.07 -3.85
N PHE A 47 0.76 -2.24 -2.52
CA PHE A 47 1.96 -2.03 -1.71
C PHE A 47 2.38 -3.29 -0.96
N ALA A 48 3.67 -3.61 -0.99
CA ALA A 48 4.27 -4.65 -0.17
C ALA A 48 5.20 -4.08 0.91
N ARG A 49 4.94 -4.43 2.17
CA ARG A 49 5.72 -3.96 3.33
C ARG A 49 7.13 -4.55 3.41
N GLY A 50 7.95 -4.03 4.33
CA GLY A 50 9.26 -4.57 4.64
C GLY A 50 9.22 -5.77 5.58
N THR A 51 10.35 -6.48 5.68
CA THR A 51 10.49 -7.62 6.60
C THR A 51 10.20 -7.19 8.04
N SER A 52 9.47 -8.03 8.77
CA SER A 52 9.05 -7.86 10.16
C SER A 52 8.09 -6.70 10.43
N GLU A 53 7.62 -5.98 9.39
CA GLU A 53 6.59 -4.98 9.58
C GLU A 53 5.22 -5.62 9.88
N GLY A 54 4.39 -4.93 10.67
CA GLY A 54 3.04 -5.36 11.01
C GLY A 54 2.01 -5.07 9.92
N GLY A 55 0.85 -5.72 10.01
CA GLY A 55 -0.26 -5.58 9.06
C GLY A 55 0.14 -5.99 7.64
N ASN A 56 -0.39 -5.31 6.62
CA ASN A 56 -0.09 -5.61 5.20
C ASN A 56 0.65 -4.47 4.46
N VAL A 57 0.78 -3.30 5.08
CA VAL A 57 1.55 -2.15 4.52
C VAL A 57 2.63 -1.60 5.45
N GLY A 58 2.76 -2.11 6.68
CA GLY A 58 3.76 -1.64 7.62
C GLY A 58 3.55 -0.20 8.08
N THR A 59 4.62 0.45 8.52
CA THR A 59 4.57 1.82 9.07
C THR A 59 5.69 2.72 8.56
N VAL A 60 6.78 2.18 8.01
CA VAL A 60 7.97 2.96 7.67
C VAL A 60 7.79 3.77 6.39
N ALA A 61 7.53 3.10 5.27
CA ALA A 61 7.46 3.74 3.95
C ALA A 61 6.02 3.89 3.45
N GLY A 62 5.17 2.88 3.69
CA GLY A 62 3.81 2.81 3.14
C GLY A 62 2.92 3.97 3.59
N PRO A 63 2.48 4.03 4.86
CA PRO A 63 1.57 5.07 5.34
C PRO A 63 2.00 6.51 5.02
N PRO A 64 3.27 6.93 5.23
CA PRO A 64 3.71 8.27 4.84
C PRO A 64 3.53 8.53 3.34
N PHE A 65 3.91 7.58 2.48
CA PHE A 65 3.75 7.71 1.02
C PHE A 65 2.27 7.82 0.62
N PHE A 66 1.40 6.98 1.16
CA PHE A 66 -0.03 7.01 0.81
C PHE A 66 -0.69 8.33 1.24
N GLN A 67 -0.32 8.85 2.41
CA GLN A 67 -0.83 10.12 2.90
C GLN A 67 -0.35 11.29 2.04
N ALA A 68 0.92 11.29 1.62
CA ALA A 68 1.43 12.28 0.69
C ALA A 68 0.69 12.21 -0.66
N LEU A 69 0.56 11.01 -1.23
CA LEU A 69 -0.15 10.82 -2.50
C LEU A 69 -1.62 11.25 -2.41
N ALA A 70 -2.32 10.89 -1.33
CA ALA A 70 -3.69 11.30 -1.09
C ALA A 70 -3.87 12.83 -1.02
N LYS A 71 -2.86 13.56 -0.51
CA LYS A 71 -2.85 15.03 -0.53
C LYS A 71 -2.67 15.58 -1.95
N GLU A 72 -1.79 14.97 -2.73
CA GLU A 72 -1.52 15.39 -4.11
C GLU A 72 -2.71 15.15 -5.05
N ILE A 73 -3.35 13.98 -4.96
CA ILE A 73 -4.34 13.55 -5.96
C ILE A 73 -5.78 13.60 -5.47
N GLY A 74 -5.98 13.83 -4.16
CA GLY A 74 -7.26 13.74 -3.47
C GLY A 74 -7.52 12.35 -2.88
N SER A 75 -7.84 12.29 -1.59
CA SER A 75 -8.07 11.02 -0.87
C SER A 75 -9.19 10.18 -1.45
N ASP A 76 -10.24 10.81 -1.99
CA ASP A 76 -11.39 10.13 -2.58
C ASP A 76 -11.05 9.43 -3.90
N ARG A 77 -9.89 9.71 -4.50
CA ARG A 77 -9.40 9.11 -5.75
C ARG A 77 -8.42 7.96 -5.52
N LEU A 78 -7.98 7.75 -4.28
CA LEU A 78 -6.95 6.76 -3.93
C LEU A 78 -7.55 5.54 -3.22
N ALA A 79 -7.26 4.35 -3.74
CA ALA A 79 -7.32 3.09 -3.02
C ALA A 79 -5.90 2.59 -2.73
N VAL A 80 -5.68 2.06 -1.53
CA VAL A 80 -4.43 1.38 -1.17
C VAL A 80 -4.73 -0.06 -0.82
N GLN A 81 -4.04 -1.00 -1.45
CA GLN A 81 -4.14 -2.42 -1.19
C GLN A 81 -2.79 -2.96 -0.76
N GLY A 82 -2.69 -3.39 0.49
CA GLY A 82 -1.52 -4.12 0.96
C GLY A 82 -1.50 -5.55 0.43
N VAL A 83 -0.29 -6.06 0.15
CA VAL A 83 -0.07 -7.48 -0.14
C VAL A 83 -0.01 -8.22 1.19
N GLU A 84 -0.96 -9.13 1.44
CA GLU A 84 -0.94 -9.96 2.65
C GLU A 84 0.00 -11.15 2.49
N TYR A 85 1.15 -11.09 3.17
CA TYR A 85 2.18 -12.11 3.15
C TYR A 85 2.98 -12.08 4.46
N PRO A 86 3.75 -13.12 4.81
CA PRO A 86 4.40 -13.22 6.13
C PRO A 86 5.36 -12.08 6.46
N ALA A 87 6.00 -11.49 5.45
CA ALA A 87 7.08 -10.51 5.60
C ALA A 87 8.20 -10.99 6.55
N ASP A 88 8.62 -12.25 6.46
CA ASP A 88 9.60 -12.85 7.36
C ASP A 88 10.96 -13.08 6.66
N ILE A 89 11.93 -13.62 7.38
CA ILE A 89 13.26 -13.94 6.83
C ILE A 89 13.15 -15.05 5.77
N GLY A 90 12.18 -15.97 5.88
CA GLY A 90 11.91 -16.98 4.84
C GLY A 90 11.60 -16.33 3.49
N GLY A 91 10.83 -15.24 3.51
CA GLY A 91 10.56 -14.39 2.35
C GLY A 91 11.80 -13.66 1.79
N ILE A 92 12.84 -13.40 2.59
CA ILE A 92 14.12 -12.92 2.07
C ILE A 92 14.85 -14.06 1.36
N MET A 93 14.91 -15.23 2.00
CA MET A 93 15.67 -16.38 1.50
C MET A 93 15.10 -16.95 0.19
N ASN A 94 13.79 -16.83 -0.04
CA ASN A 94 13.16 -17.17 -1.31
C ASN A 94 13.11 -15.99 -2.31
N LEU A 95 13.85 -14.90 -2.03
CA LEU A 95 13.95 -13.71 -2.86
C LEU A 95 12.59 -13.05 -3.13
N GLY A 96 11.65 -13.12 -2.20
CA GLY A 96 10.32 -12.53 -2.31
C GLY A 96 9.39 -13.24 -3.30
N SER A 97 9.75 -14.44 -3.77
CA SER A 97 9.05 -15.13 -4.87
C SER A 97 7.57 -15.38 -4.58
N ASP A 98 7.25 -15.94 -3.40
CA ASP A 98 5.86 -16.27 -3.05
C ASP A 98 5.01 -15.03 -2.82
N GLY A 99 5.59 -13.97 -2.27
CA GLY A 99 4.94 -12.67 -2.15
C GLY A 99 4.70 -12.01 -3.52
N GLY A 100 5.63 -12.17 -4.47
CA GLY A 100 5.51 -11.67 -5.83
C GLY A 100 4.30 -12.30 -6.54
N LYS A 101 4.11 -13.62 -6.41
CA LYS A 101 2.91 -14.31 -6.93
C LYS A 101 1.61 -13.75 -6.35
N LYS A 102 1.60 -13.42 -5.06
CA LYS A 102 0.43 -12.78 -4.42
C LYS A 102 0.18 -11.38 -4.99
N MET A 103 1.23 -10.60 -5.20
CA MET A 103 1.11 -9.28 -5.81
C MET A 103 0.57 -9.35 -7.24
N VAL A 104 0.99 -10.33 -8.05
CA VAL A 104 0.40 -10.62 -9.38
C VAL A 104 -1.10 -10.82 -9.29
N ALA A 105 -1.56 -11.69 -8.38
CA ALA A 105 -2.99 -11.97 -8.21
C ALA A 105 -3.78 -10.71 -7.81
N ILE A 106 -3.20 -9.83 -6.99
CA ILE A 106 -3.83 -8.56 -6.59
C ILE A 106 -3.88 -7.58 -7.76
N VAL A 107 -2.85 -7.52 -8.62
CA VAL A 107 -2.87 -6.69 -9.84
C VAL A 107 -3.98 -7.15 -10.78
N GLU A 108 -4.10 -8.46 -11.00
CA GLU A 108 -5.16 -9.04 -11.83
C GLU A 108 -6.55 -8.77 -11.22
N GLN A 109 -6.70 -8.90 -9.90
CA GLN A 109 -7.92 -8.55 -9.18
C GLN A 109 -8.28 -7.07 -9.35
N ALA A 110 -7.30 -6.16 -9.24
CA ALA A 110 -7.50 -4.73 -9.38
C ALA A 110 -8.04 -4.39 -10.78
N TYR A 111 -7.43 -4.90 -11.84
CA TYR A 111 -7.91 -4.66 -13.21
C TYR A 111 -9.23 -5.38 -13.53
N LYS A 112 -9.48 -6.54 -12.93
CA LYS A 112 -10.76 -7.24 -13.08
C LYS A 112 -11.91 -6.47 -12.42
N LYS A 113 -11.68 -5.97 -11.20
CA LYS A 113 -12.70 -5.24 -10.43
C LYS A 113 -12.88 -3.80 -10.93
N CYS A 114 -11.77 -3.13 -11.26
CA CYS A 114 -11.71 -1.72 -11.62
C CYS A 114 -10.90 -1.51 -12.90
N PRO A 115 -11.44 -1.84 -14.09
CA PRO A 115 -10.69 -1.83 -15.36
C PRO A 115 -10.06 -0.49 -15.74
N ASN A 116 -10.61 0.61 -15.22
CA ASN A 116 -10.14 1.97 -15.51
C ASN A 116 -9.17 2.52 -14.44
N THR A 117 -8.90 1.78 -13.36
CA THR A 117 -7.99 2.25 -12.31
C THR A 117 -6.57 2.33 -12.83
N LYS A 118 -5.85 3.39 -12.45
CA LYS A 118 -4.41 3.51 -12.65
C LYS A 118 -3.72 2.72 -11.55
N VAL A 119 -3.13 1.58 -11.89
CA VAL A 119 -2.41 0.76 -10.92
C VAL A 119 -1.00 1.28 -10.74
N VAL A 120 -0.61 1.47 -9.49
CA VAL A 120 0.75 1.80 -9.05
C VAL A 120 1.28 0.62 -8.24
N LEU A 121 2.46 0.11 -8.58
CA LEU A 121 3.13 -0.92 -7.77
C LEU A 121 4.15 -0.27 -6.86
N SER A 122 4.16 -0.68 -5.59
CA SER A 122 5.15 -0.15 -4.66
C SER A 122 5.55 -1.18 -3.61
N GLY A 123 6.76 -1.03 -3.09
CA GLY A 123 7.26 -1.92 -2.06
C GLY A 123 8.47 -1.36 -1.34
N TYR A 124 8.63 -1.77 -0.08
CA TYR A 124 9.74 -1.38 0.77
C TYR A 124 10.57 -2.59 1.17
N SER A 125 11.90 -2.52 1.04
CA SER A 125 12.83 -3.58 1.45
C SER A 125 12.49 -4.91 0.76
N GLN A 126 12.12 -5.95 1.50
CA GLN A 126 11.59 -7.19 0.94
C GLN A 126 10.41 -6.98 -0.02
N GLY A 127 9.51 -6.05 0.28
CA GLY A 127 8.40 -5.69 -0.59
C GLY A 127 8.85 -5.19 -1.97
N ALA A 128 10.00 -4.55 -2.09
CA ALA A 128 10.55 -4.17 -3.39
C ALA A 128 10.90 -5.40 -4.24
N MET A 129 11.43 -6.47 -3.63
CA MET A 129 11.65 -7.75 -4.33
C MET A 129 10.35 -8.34 -4.86
N LEU A 130 9.24 -8.21 -4.10
CA LEU A 130 7.92 -8.65 -4.56
C LEU A 130 7.48 -7.87 -5.82
N VAL A 131 7.74 -6.56 -5.88
CA VAL A 131 7.44 -5.72 -7.04
C VAL A 131 8.21 -6.19 -8.28
N HIS A 132 9.52 -6.45 -8.15
CA HIS A 132 10.33 -6.97 -9.26
C HIS A 132 9.82 -8.33 -9.75
N ASN A 133 9.54 -9.25 -8.82
CA ASN A 133 9.00 -10.56 -9.18
C ASN A 133 7.63 -10.47 -9.85
N ALA A 134 6.76 -9.59 -9.35
CA ALA A 134 5.45 -9.36 -9.96
C ALA A 134 5.58 -8.79 -11.38
N ALA A 135 6.42 -7.78 -11.59
CA ALA A 135 6.67 -7.22 -12.92
C ALA A 135 7.20 -8.28 -13.90
N LYS A 136 8.09 -9.17 -13.44
CA LYS A 136 8.61 -10.29 -14.24
C LYS A 136 7.54 -11.33 -14.60
N SER A 137 6.60 -11.59 -13.71
CA SER A 137 5.57 -12.62 -13.89
C SER A 137 4.30 -12.12 -14.60
N LEU A 138 4.01 -10.83 -14.53
CA LEU A 138 2.84 -10.25 -15.19
C LEU A 138 2.97 -10.29 -16.72
N PRO A 139 1.87 -10.50 -17.46
CA PRO A 139 1.87 -10.36 -18.91
C PRO A 139 2.30 -8.95 -19.33
N ALA A 140 3.00 -8.83 -20.46
CA ALA A 140 3.45 -7.54 -21.00
C ALA A 140 2.28 -6.56 -21.25
N ALA A 141 1.11 -7.08 -21.62
CA ALA A 141 -0.11 -6.29 -21.79
C ALA A 141 -0.63 -5.69 -20.47
N THR A 142 -0.26 -6.29 -19.33
CA THR A 142 -0.60 -5.78 -17.99
C THR A 142 0.46 -4.80 -17.50
N THR A 143 1.75 -5.12 -17.64
CA THR A 143 2.83 -4.22 -17.18
C THR A 143 2.88 -2.91 -17.96
N SER A 144 2.54 -2.91 -19.25
CA SER A 144 2.43 -1.68 -20.06
C SER A 144 1.32 -0.71 -19.59
N LYS A 145 0.33 -1.21 -18.84
CA LYS A 145 -0.76 -0.41 -18.24
C LYS A 145 -0.44 0.12 -16.84
N ILE A 146 0.62 -0.37 -16.20
CA ILE A 146 1.06 0.14 -14.90
C ILE A 146 1.44 1.62 -15.06
N ALA A 147 0.83 2.46 -14.22
CA ALA A 147 0.98 3.90 -14.27
C ALA A 147 2.34 4.31 -13.69
N ALA A 148 2.72 3.72 -12.54
CA ALA A 148 4.02 3.96 -11.93
C ALA A 148 4.48 2.76 -11.09
N VAL A 149 5.80 2.66 -10.90
CA VAL A 149 6.44 1.78 -9.94
C VAL A 149 7.33 2.61 -9.03
N VAL A 150 7.15 2.47 -7.72
CA VAL A 150 7.98 3.15 -6.71
C VAL A 150 8.47 2.18 -5.65
N THR A 151 9.78 2.00 -5.51
CA THR A 151 10.36 1.15 -4.46
C THR A 151 11.22 1.95 -3.48
N PHE A 152 11.28 1.48 -2.23
CA PHE A 152 12.06 2.07 -1.15
C PHE A 152 13.02 1.02 -0.58
N GLY A 153 14.30 1.36 -0.40
CA GLY A 153 15.26 0.43 0.21
C GLY A 153 15.43 -0.86 -0.58
N ASP A 154 15.52 -0.74 -1.91
CA ASP A 154 15.36 -1.85 -2.85
C ASP A 154 16.61 -2.75 -2.96
N PRO A 155 16.55 -4.03 -2.51
CA PRO A 155 17.66 -4.96 -2.66
C PRO A 155 18.01 -5.26 -4.13
N PHE A 156 17.06 -5.05 -5.05
CA PHE A 156 17.17 -5.33 -6.47
C PHE A 156 17.29 -4.06 -7.31
N LYS A 157 17.70 -2.92 -6.73
CA LYS A 157 17.79 -1.61 -7.42
C LYS A 157 18.53 -1.62 -8.77
N SER A 158 19.44 -2.57 -9.00
CA SER A 158 20.20 -2.70 -10.25
C SER A 158 19.42 -3.42 -11.36
N GLN A 159 18.24 -3.97 -11.04
CA GLN A 159 17.35 -4.64 -11.96
C GLN A 159 16.26 -3.66 -12.40
N GLY A 160 15.79 -3.79 -13.64
CA GLY A 160 14.60 -3.07 -14.10
C GLY A 160 13.31 -3.74 -13.61
N PHE A 161 12.18 -3.07 -13.85
CA PHE A 161 10.84 -3.62 -13.67
C PHE A 161 10.33 -4.10 -15.03
N GLN A 162 10.35 -5.42 -15.26
CA GLN A 162 10.10 -5.99 -16.59
C GLN A 162 8.76 -5.52 -17.20
N GLY A 163 8.84 -4.96 -18.41
CA GLY A 163 7.68 -4.50 -19.17
C GLY A 163 7.07 -3.17 -18.70
N VAL A 164 7.61 -2.53 -17.65
CA VAL A 164 7.25 -1.18 -17.25
C VAL A 164 8.26 -0.19 -17.84
N PRO A 165 7.82 0.87 -18.56
CA PRO A 165 8.72 1.89 -19.09
C PRO A 165 9.57 2.55 -18.00
N GLU A 166 10.88 2.77 -18.27
CA GLU A 166 11.81 3.34 -17.27
C GLU A 166 11.36 4.69 -16.71
N GLY A 167 10.74 5.55 -17.54
CA GLY A 167 10.20 6.85 -17.10
C GLY A 167 9.06 6.76 -16.08
N ARG A 168 8.48 5.56 -15.88
CA ARG A 168 7.44 5.28 -14.89
C ARG A 168 7.97 4.57 -13.64
N CYS A 169 9.29 4.38 -13.52
CA CYS A 169 9.92 3.66 -12.44
C CYS A 169 10.80 4.60 -11.60
N LYS A 170 10.63 4.58 -10.28
CA LYS A 170 11.46 5.34 -9.34
C LYS A 170 11.90 4.46 -8.18
N VAL A 171 13.22 4.32 -8.01
CA VAL A 171 13.83 3.61 -6.88
C VAL A 171 14.40 4.63 -5.90
N PHE A 172 13.95 4.60 -4.65
CA PHE A 172 14.49 5.37 -3.55
C PHE A 172 15.47 4.49 -2.76
N CYS A 173 16.76 4.82 -2.86
CA CYS A 173 17.83 4.18 -2.12
C CYS A 173 18.70 5.24 -1.46
N ARG A 174 18.63 5.33 -0.14
CA ARG A 174 19.35 6.36 0.63
C ARG A 174 20.84 6.02 0.75
N SER A 175 21.68 7.05 0.81
CA SER A 175 23.10 6.87 1.12
C SER A 175 23.25 6.21 2.49
N GLY A 176 24.11 5.19 2.58
CA GLY A 176 24.31 4.40 3.80
C GLY A 176 23.29 3.28 4.02
N ASP A 177 22.32 3.10 3.13
CA ASP A 177 21.46 1.91 3.13
C ASP A 177 22.20 0.72 2.51
N SER A 178 22.61 -0.25 3.34
CA SER A 178 23.31 -1.44 2.87
C SER A 178 22.38 -2.44 2.16
N VAL A 179 21.06 -2.37 2.39
CA VAL A 179 20.09 -3.23 1.71
C VAL A 179 20.06 -2.96 0.22
N CYS A 180 20.12 -1.69 -0.15
CA CYS A 180 20.27 -1.24 -1.54
C CYS A 180 21.55 -1.75 -2.23
N SER A 181 22.50 -2.33 -1.50
CA SER A 181 23.74 -2.90 -2.05
C SER A 181 23.78 -4.42 -1.93
N GLY A 182 22.63 -5.07 -1.67
CA GLY A 182 22.49 -6.52 -1.58
C GLY A 182 22.88 -7.13 -0.23
N SER A 183 23.16 -6.31 0.78
CA SER A 183 23.35 -6.77 2.16
C SER A 183 22.00 -6.88 2.89
N PHE A 184 21.92 -7.65 3.96
CA PHE A 184 20.74 -7.69 4.83
C PHE A 184 20.96 -7.01 6.19
N VAL A 185 22.03 -6.21 6.29
CA VAL A 185 22.28 -5.36 7.45
C VAL A 185 21.32 -4.16 7.39
N ILE A 186 20.56 -3.96 8.47
CA ILE A 186 19.62 -2.85 8.59
C ILE A 186 20.34 -1.66 9.22
N THR A 187 20.57 -0.61 8.42
CA THR A 187 21.16 0.64 8.90
C THR A 187 20.07 1.66 9.24
N ALA A 188 20.44 2.74 9.94
CA ALA A 188 19.50 3.84 10.20
C ALA A 188 18.92 4.44 8.91
N ALA A 189 19.71 4.50 7.84
CA ALA A 189 19.26 4.99 6.53
C ALA A 189 18.11 4.14 5.97
N HIS A 190 18.13 2.82 6.19
CA HIS A 190 17.08 1.93 5.72
C HIS A 190 15.71 2.19 6.38
N LEU A 191 15.70 2.81 7.57
CA LEU A 191 14.48 3.03 8.36
C LEU A 191 13.85 4.43 8.16
N GLN A 192 14.37 5.23 7.23
CA GLN A 192 14.03 6.65 7.09
C GLN A 192 13.24 6.99 5.81
N TYR A 193 12.74 6.00 5.09
CA TYR A 193 12.04 6.21 3.81
C TYR A 193 10.73 6.99 3.90
N GLY A 194 10.16 7.17 5.10
CA GLY A 194 9.07 8.13 5.31
C GLY A 194 9.45 9.56 4.92
N GLN A 195 10.74 9.91 4.90
CA GLN A 195 11.24 11.21 4.44
C GLN A 195 11.16 11.38 2.91
N ASP A 196 11.08 10.29 2.16
CA ASP A 196 11.01 10.28 0.70
C ASP A 196 9.55 10.26 0.20
N ALA A 197 8.58 10.23 1.11
CA ALA A 197 7.15 10.09 0.82
C ALA A 197 6.59 11.14 -0.14
N GLN A 198 6.95 12.41 0.05
CA GLN A 198 6.48 13.49 -0.82
C GLN A 198 7.06 13.34 -2.23
N ALA A 199 8.37 13.11 -2.37
CA ALA A 199 9.00 12.91 -3.67
C ALA A 199 8.42 11.68 -4.41
N ALA A 200 8.07 10.62 -3.68
CA ALA A 200 7.38 9.46 -4.22
C ALA A 200 5.95 9.80 -4.69
N ALA A 201 5.20 10.56 -3.91
CA ALA A 201 3.87 11.04 -4.26
C ALA A 201 3.90 11.92 -5.52
N ASP A 202 4.80 12.89 -5.59
CA ASP A 202 4.98 13.79 -6.74
C ASP A 202 5.30 13.00 -8.01
N PHE A 203 6.20 12.01 -7.91
CA PHE A 203 6.56 11.15 -9.03
C PHE A 203 5.35 10.36 -9.54
N VAL A 204 4.56 9.77 -8.64
CA VAL A 204 3.36 9.03 -9.02
C VAL A 204 2.34 9.97 -9.64
N ALA A 205 2.06 11.12 -9.02
CA ALA A 205 1.09 12.10 -9.51
C ALA A 205 1.40 12.58 -10.93
N GLY A 206 2.69 12.77 -11.26
CA GLY A 206 3.13 13.13 -12.61
C GLY A 206 2.97 12.03 -13.68
N ASN A 207 2.61 10.80 -13.29
CA ASN A 207 2.45 9.65 -14.18
C ASN A 207 0.99 9.14 -14.29
N LEU A 208 0.03 9.78 -13.61
CA LEU A 208 -1.39 9.35 -13.60
C LEU A 208 -2.18 9.79 -14.83
#